data_AF-A0A517TCN6-F1
#
_entry.id   AF-A0A517TCN6-F1
#
_cell.length_a   1.000
_cell.length_b   1.000
_cell.length_c   1.000
_cell.angle_alpha   90.00
_cell.angle_beta   90.00
_cell.angle_gamma   90.00
#
_symmetry.space_group_name_H-M   'P 1'
#
loop_
_entity.id
_entity.type
_entity.pdbx_description
1 polymer ?
#
loop_
_entity_poly.entity_id
_entity_poly.type
_entity_poly.pdbx_seq_one_letter_code
_entity_poly.pdbx_strand_id
1 'polypeptide(L)'
;MPDEATPTFEEALSEIEQIVRELDDGRLGLDESLSKYETGIKLLRQCYQTLEQAEERIEILTGWAEDGTAEVEPFDATATAAQSEKKAGRRKVAKKKPARKKDKEEESDGDHSESLF
;
A
#
# COMPACT_ATOMS: atom_id res chain seq x y z
N MET A 1 -1.59 -25.13 -26.09
CA MET A 1 -2.84 -24.74 -25.39
C MET A 1 -2.87 -23.24 -25.46
N PRO A 2 -3.95 -22.61 -25.96
CA PRO A 2 -3.99 -21.15 -26.00
C PRO A 2 -3.98 -20.67 -24.54
N ASP A 3 -3.05 -19.78 -24.25
CA ASP A 3 -3.00 -19.01 -23.02
C ASP A 3 -4.30 -18.19 -23.01
N GLU A 4 -5.24 -18.49 -22.12
CA GLU A 4 -6.38 -17.60 -21.87
C GLU A 4 -5.82 -16.36 -21.16
N ALA A 5 -5.17 -15.51 -21.95
CA ALA A 5 -4.62 -14.26 -21.50
C ALA A 5 -5.77 -13.41 -20.98
N THR A 6 -5.64 -12.96 -19.74
CA THR A 6 -6.57 -11.98 -19.16
C THR A 6 -6.56 -10.73 -20.04
N PRO A 7 -7.73 -10.20 -20.44
CA PRO A 7 -7.79 -9.04 -21.31
C PRO A 7 -7.12 -7.85 -20.63
N THR A 8 -6.41 -7.04 -21.40
CA THR A 8 -5.88 -5.77 -20.92
C THR A 8 -7.03 -4.81 -20.56
N PHE A 9 -6.74 -3.75 -19.81
CA PHE A 9 -7.74 -2.73 -19.43
C PHE A 9 -8.48 -2.17 -20.66
N GLU A 10 -7.73 -1.81 -21.70
CA GLU A 10 -8.30 -1.23 -22.93
C GLU A 10 -9.17 -2.23 -23.70
N GLU A 11 -8.76 -3.50 -23.73
CA GLU A 11 -9.55 -4.57 -24.36
C GLU A 11 -10.84 -4.84 -23.59
N ALA A 12 -10.75 -4.94 -22.26
CA ALA A 12 -11.92 -5.12 -21.40
C ALA A 12 -12.89 -3.94 -21.52
N LEU A 13 -12.39 -2.70 -21.58
CA LEU A 13 -13.19 -1.51 -21.77
C LEU A 13 -13.89 -1.51 -23.14
N SER A 14 -13.15 -1.83 -24.22
CA SER A 14 -13.71 -1.93 -25.56
C SER A 14 -14.81 -3.01 -25.65
N GLU A 15 -14.63 -4.13 -24.96
CA GLU A 15 -15.62 -5.20 -24.94
C GLU A 15 -16.87 -4.81 -24.15
N ILE A 16 -16.73 -4.08 -23.03
CA ILE A 16 -17.87 -3.49 -22.30
C ILE A 16 -18.65 -2.54 -23.20
N GLU A 17 -17.98 -1.64 -23.93
CA GLU A 17 -18.64 -0.72 -24.86
C GLU A 17 -19.44 -1.46 -25.93
N GLN A 18 -18.91 -2.56 -26.44
CA GLN A 18 -19.61 -3.39 -27.42
C GLN A 18 -20.83 -4.09 -26.79
N ILE A 19 -20.69 -4.65 -25.59
CA ILE A 19 -21.80 -5.26 -24.84
C ILE A 19 -22.92 -4.24 -24.62
N VAL A 20 -22.57 -3.01 -24.21
CA VAL A 20 -23.56 -1.94 -23.99
C VAL A 20 -24.31 -1.62 -25.28
N ARG A 21 -23.62 -1.51 -26.42
CA ARG A 21 -24.27 -1.27 -27.72
C ARG A 21 -25.24 -2.39 -28.09
N GLU A 22 -24.82 -3.64 -27.91
CA GLU A 22 -25.67 -4.80 -28.25
C GLU A 22 -26.91 -4.91 -27.34
N LEU A 23 -26.78 -4.55 -26.06
CA LEU A 23 -27.90 -4.49 -25.12
C LEU A 23 -28.87 -3.34 -25.46
N ASP A 24 -28.36 -2.17 -25.83
CA ASP A 24 -29.15 -0.98 -26.16
C ASP A 24 -29.88 -1.13 -27.51
N ASP A 25 -29.30 -1.88 -28.45
CA ASP A 25 -29.92 -2.22 -29.75
C ASP A 25 -31.21 -3.05 -29.59
N GLY A 26 -31.40 -3.72 -28.45
CA GLY A 26 -32.65 -4.41 -28.09
C GLY A 26 -33.01 -5.62 -28.96
N ARG A 27 -32.07 -6.15 -29.75
CA ARG A 27 -32.28 -7.30 -30.65
C ARG A 27 -32.00 -8.65 -30.01
N LEU A 28 -31.39 -8.65 -28.83
CA LEU A 28 -31.02 -9.85 -28.09
C LEU A 28 -32.24 -10.47 -27.39
N GLY A 29 -32.25 -11.80 -27.29
CA GLY A 29 -33.19 -12.51 -26.42
C GLY A 29 -32.91 -12.22 -24.93
N LEU A 30 -33.84 -12.57 -24.04
CA LEU A 30 -33.66 -12.37 -22.59
C LEU A 30 -32.42 -13.08 -22.06
N ASP A 31 -32.25 -14.36 -22.38
CA ASP A 31 -31.11 -15.16 -21.91
C ASP A 31 -29.77 -14.62 -22.44
N GLU A 32 -29.73 -14.21 -23.70
CA GLU A 32 -28.54 -13.58 -24.29
C GLU A 32 -28.22 -12.25 -23.64
N SER A 33 -29.24 -11.44 -23.37
CA SER A 33 -29.09 -10.15 -22.69
C SER A 33 -28.54 -10.32 -21.28
N LEU A 34 -29.02 -11.33 -20.54
CA LEU A 34 -28.51 -11.66 -19.21
C LEU A 34 -27.05 -12.13 -19.26
N SER A 35 -26.72 -13.00 -20.22
CA SER A 35 -25.35 -13.49 -20.42
C SER A 35 -24.37 -12.34 -20.75
N LYS A 36 -24.78 -11.44 -21.63
CA LYS A 36 -24.01 -10.23 -21.99
C LYS A 36 -23.84 -9.30 -20.79
N TYR A 37 -24.90 -9.07 -20.02
CA TYR A 37 -24.83 -8.28 -18.79
C TYR A 37 -23.87 -8.88 -17.76
N GLU A 38 -23.95 -10.19 -17.48
CA GLU A 38 -23.02 -10.86 -16.57
C GLU A 38 -21.56 -10.73 -17.02
N THR A 39 -21.32 -10.85 -18.32
CA THR A 39 -19.99 -10.67 -18.92
C THR A 39 -19.50 -9.24 -18.71
N GLY A 40 -20.35 -8.24 -18.99
CA GLY A 40 -20.04 -6.83 -18.75
C GLY A 40 -19.69 -6.53 -17.29
N ILE A 41 -20.41 -7.13 -16.33
CA ILE A 41 -20.11 -6.98 -14.89
C ILE A 41 -18.76 -7.60 -14.52
N LYS A 42 -18.39 -8.75 -15.10
CA LYS A 42 -17.08 -9.38 -14.85
C LYS A 42 -15.95 -8.50 -15.36
N LEU A 43 -16.06 -8.00 -16.59
CA LEU A 43 -15.08 -7.10 -17.18
C LEU A 43 -14.96 -5.80 -16.37
N LEU A 44 -16.08 -5.22 -15.94
CA LEU A 44 -16.08 -4.00 -15.14
C LEU A 44 -15.33 -4.19 -13.81
N ARG A 45 -15.51 -5.33 -13.15
CA ARG A 45 -14.76 -5.67 -11.92
C ARG A 45 -13.26 -5.78 -12.19
N GLN A 46 -12.88 -6.39 -13.30
CA GLN A 46 -11.49 -6.50 -13.70
C GLN A 46 -10.87 -5.12 -13.98
N CYS A 47 -11.61 -4.22 -14.62
CA CYS A 47 -11.18 -2.84 -14.84
C CYS A 47 -10.90 -2.13 -13.51
N TYR A 48 -11.81 -2.22 -12.52
CA TYR A 48 -11.59 -1.62 -11.21
C TYR A 48 -10.35 -2.18 -10.51
N GLN A 49 -10.14 -3.50 -10.53
CA GLN A 49 -8.94 -4.12 -9.95
C GLN A 49 -7.65 -3.65 -10.63
N THR A 50 -7.69 -3.43 -11.94
CA THR A 50 -6.53 -2.94 -12.70
C THR A 50 -6.21 -1.48 -12.33
N LEU A 51 -7.24 -0.66 -12.14
CA LEU A 51 -7.08 0.73 -11.71
C LEU A 51 -6.56 0.82 -10.27
N GLU A 52 -7.07 0.00 -9.36
CA GLU A 52 -6.62 -0.07 -7.96
C GLU A 52 -5.12 -0.43 -7.87
N GLN A 53 -4.68 -1.43 -8.65
CA GLN A 53 -3.25 -1.78 -8.73
C GLN A 53 -2.39 -0.68 -9.33
N ALA A 54 -2.93 0.08 -10.28
CA ALA A 54 -2.22 1.21 -10.87
C ALA A 54 -2.08 2.36 -9.86
N GLU A 55 -3.12 2.62 -9.07
CA GLU A 55 -3.15 3.63 -8.01
C GLU A 55 -2.13 3.30 -6.92
N GLU A 56 -2.15 2.08 -6.37
CA GLU A 56 -1.17 1.62 -5.36
C GLU A 56 0.27 1.79 -5.87
N ARG A 57 0.51 1.48 -7.14
CA ARG A 57 1.83 1.63 -7.75
C ARG A 57 2.25 3.09 -7.86
N ILE A 58 1.32 4.00 -8.14
CA ILE A 58 1.60 5.44 -8.18
C ILE A 58 1.92 5.95 -6.77
N GLU A 59 1.17 5.52 -5.77
CA GLU A 59 1.38 5.88 -4.35
C GLU A 59 2.81 5.54 -3.90
N ILE A 60 3.23 4.29 -4.13
CA ILE A 60 4.58 3.82 -3.80
C ILE A 60 5.67 4.63 -4.53
N LEU A 61 5.43 5.01 -5.80
CA LEU A 61 6.41 5.74 -6.60
C LEU A 61 6.50 7.23 -6.24
N THR A 62 5.42 7.83 -5.75
CA THR A 62 5.34 9.26 -5.45
C THR A 62 5.57 9.59 -3.97
N GLY A 63 5.44 8.60 -3.07
CA GLY A 63 5.57 8.81 -1.62
C GLY A 63 4.47 9.71 -1.05
N TRP A 64 3.33 9.80 -1.74
CA TRP A 64 2.15 10.52 -1.28
C TRP A 64 1.24 9.53 -0.55
N ALA A 65 0.78 9.84 0.65
CA ALA A 65 -0.29 9.08 1.31
C ALA A 65 -1.65 9.43 0.69
N GLU A 66 -2.67 8.58 0.89
CA GLU A 66 -4.07 8.76 0.45
C GLU A 66 -4.66 10.17 0.69
N ASP A 67 -4.11 10.97 1.61
CA ASP A 67 -4.55 12.34 1.93
C ASP A 67 -3.82 13.46 1.14
N GLY A 68 -2.93 13.10 0.20
CA GLY A 68 -2.13 14.03 -0.57
C GLY A 68 -0.96 14.65 0.20
N THR A 69 -0.64 14.14 1.40
CA THR A 69 0.57 14.55 2.12
C THR A 69 1.76 13.70 1.66
N ALA A 70 2.85 14.38 1.30
CA ALA A 70 4.11 13.71 1.02
C ALA A 70 4.74 13.27 2.35
N GLU A 71 4.94 11.97 2.54
CA GLU A 71 5.71 11.47 3.68
C GLU A 71 7.20 11.73 3.41
N VAL A 72 7.69 12.88 3.87
CA VAL A 72 9.10 13.21 3.88
C VAL A 72 9.75 12.62 5.12
N GLU A 73 10.35 11.44 4.97
CA GLU A 73 11.31 10.93 5.95
C GLU A 73 12.48 11.92 6.09
N PRO A 74 12.84 12.35 7.31
CA PRO A 74 13.91 13.31 7.51
C PRO A 74 15.24 12.74 7.03
N PHE A 75 15.85 13.39 6.04
CA PHE A 75 17.16 13.04 5.52
C PHE A 75 18.22 13.14 6.64
N ASP A 76 18.75 11.98 7.08
CA ASP A 76 19.81 11.93 8.09
C ASP A 76 21.18 12.27 7.48
N ALA A 77 21.53 13.56 7.57
CA ALA A 77 22.79 14.10 7.09
C ALA A 77 24.02 13.75 7.97
N THR A 78 23.89 12.93 9.02
CA THR A 78 25.01 12.66 9.95
C THR A 78 26.12 11.78 9.36
N ALA A 79 25.89 11.14 8.22
CA ALA A 79 26.90 10.29 7.55
C ALA A 79 28.08 11.07 6.93
N THR A 80 27.92 12.35 6.58
CA THR A 80 28.99 13.14 5.92
C THR A 80 29.93 13.83 6.92
N ALA A 81 29.52 14.01 8.17
CA ALA A 81 30.34 14.70 9.19
C ALA A 81 31.41 13.81 9.85
N ALA A 82 31.32 12.48 9.74
CA ALA A 82 32.14 11.56 10.55
C ALA A 82 33.54 11.22 10.00
N GLN A 83 33.94 11.72 8.82
CA GLN A 83 35.22 11.34 8.19
C GLN A 83 36.40 12.32 8.44
N SER A 84 36.22 13.44 9.16
CA SER A 84 37.28 14.46 9.27
C SER A 84 38.20 14.37 10.51
N GLU A 85 37.97 13.52 11.52
CA GLU A 85 38.57 13.79 12.85
C GLU A 85 39.48 12.72 13.49
N LYS A 86 39.84 11.59 12.87
CA LYS A 86 40.63 10.56 13.57
C LYS A 86 41.95 10.16 12.90
N LYS A 87 42.91 11.09 12.88
CA LYS A 87 44.36 10.80 12.90
C LYS A 87 45.07 11.62 14.00
N ALA A 88 45.02 11.16 15.25
CA ALA A 88 46.01 11.49 16.28
C ALA A 88 45.88 10.56 17.52
N GLY A 89 47.00 10.04 18.04
CA GLY A 89 47.15 9.90 19.51
C GLY A 89 47.07 8.52 20.20
N ARG A 90 48.03 7.64 19.90
CA ARG A 90 48.78 6.71 20.79
C ARG A 90 48.49 6.68 22.33
N ARG A 91 48.26 5.44 22.85
CA ARG A 91 48.67 4.78 24.16
C ARG A 91 47.75 4.69 25.42
N LYS A 92 47.28 3.43 25.65
CA LYS A 92 47.24 2.54 26.86
C LYS A 92 46.90 3.06 28.30
N VAL A 93 45.95 2.39 29.00
CA VAL A 93 46.13 1.39 30.10
C VAL A 93 44.79 1.03 30.82
N ALA A 94 44.76 -0.21 31.32
CA ALA A 94 43.75 -1.10 31.92
C ALA A 94 42.91 -0.69 33.18
N LYS A 95 41.93 -1.60 33.47
CA LYS A 95 41.23 -2.00 34.74
C LYS A 95 39.79 -1.44 34.88
N LYS A 96 38.75 -2.11 35.40
CA LYS A 96 38.44 -3.46 35.97
C LYS A 96 36.90 -3.45 36.24
N LYS A 97 36.15 -4.54 35.94
CA LYS A 97 34.70 -4.76 36.28
C LYS A 97 34.53 -5.09 37.80
N PRO A 98 33.34 -5.34 38.43
CA PRO A 98 31.93 -5.53 37.94
C PRO A 98 30.80 -4.95 38.88
N ALA A 99 29.50 -5.16 38.56
CA ALA A 99 28.43 -5.70 39.45
C ALA A 99 26.97 -5.46 38.96
N ARG A 100 26.07 -6.39 39.32
CA ARG A 100 24.62 -6.53 39.03
C ARG A 100 23.72 -5.78 40.04
N LYS A 101 22.48 -5.41 39.66
CA LYS A 101 21.22 -5.96 40.22
C LYS A 101 19.93 -5.36 39.58
N LYS A 102 18.90 -6.22 39.53
CA LYS A 102 17.47 -5.96 39.27
C LYS A 102 16.79 -5.42 40.53
N ASP A 103 15.64 -4.76 40.38
CA ASP A 103 14.34 -4.84 41.12
C ASP A 103 13.43 -3.76 40.43
N LYS A 104 12.26 -4.00 39.82
CA LYS A 104 10.90 -4.46 40.20
C LYS A 104 10.13 -3.47 41.11
N GLU A 105 8.80 -3.37 40.88
CA GLU A 105 7.75 -2.51 41.51
C GLU A 105 7.46 -1.21 40.73
N GLU A 106 6.23 -0.72 40.49
CA GLU A 106 4.82 -1.02 40.83
C GLU A 106 3.97 -0.21 39.79
N GLU A 107 2.96 -0.77 39.13
CA GLU A 107 1.53 -0.62 39.45
C GLU A 107 1.06 0.82 39.76
N SER A 108 0.24 1.38 38.87
CA SER A 108 -0.80 2.34 39.25
C SER A 108 -1.97 2.21 38.30
N ASP A 109 -3.08 1.74 38.86
CA ASP A 109 -4.45 1.88 38.40
C ASP A 109 -4.74 3.24 37.76
N GLY A 110 -5.53 3.19 36.70
CA GLY A 110 -6.14 4.34 36.06
C GLY A 110 -7.55 3.98 35.60
N ASP A 111 -8.41 3.64 36.56
CA ASP A 111 -9.86 3.68 36.41
C ASP A 111 -10.27 5.14 36.11
N HIS A 112 -10.86 5.36 34.94
CA HIS A 112 -11.83 6.45 34.77
C HIS A 112 -13.00 5.97 33.93
N SER A 113 -13.87 5.26 34.63
CA SER A 113 -15.29 5.22 34.35
C SER A 113 -15.95 6.59 34.63
N GLU A 114 -16.19 7.37 33.59
CA GLU A 114 -17.28 8.35 33.49
C GLU A 114 -17.90 8.12 32.10
N SER A 115 -19.03 7.42 31.93
CA SER A 115 -20.39 7.79 32.28
C SER A 115 -20.69 9.27 32.05
N LEU A 116 -21.34 9.60 30.93
CA LEU A 116 -22.67 10.23 30.92
C LEU A 116 -23.11 10.54 29.46
N PHE A 117 -24.17 9.84 29.04
CA PHE A 117 -25.05 10.10 27.88
C PHE A 117 -24.56 9.78 26.46
#